data_AF-A0A3B1BDZ3-F1
#
_entry.id   AF-A0A3B1BDZ3-F1
#
_cell.length_a   1.000
_cell.length_b   1.000
_cell.length_c   1.000
_cell.angle_alpha   90.00
_cell.angle_beta   90.00
_cell.angle_gamma   90.00
#
_symmetry.space_group_name_H-M   'P 1'
#
loop_
_entity.id
_entity.type
_entity.pdbx_description
1 polymer ?
#
loop_
_entity_poly.entity_id
_entity_poly.type
_entity_poly.pdbx_seq_one_letter_code
_entity_poly.pdbx_strand_id
1 'polypeptide(L)'
;MPKRKVTVMKSAALEKLVSGAMGDLESASNDGAQAIATCSNESKKMLAESKRISKKRALLTRRKKAASIKLKKAPAADTRKALRDVEKELTTVKRMADKLKPAKASLAEELKGLKEGQKRASAYLKVIVRADKILNKPKKKKRRRRVAKTV
;
A
#
# COMPACT_ATOMS: atom_id res chain seq x y z
N MET A 1 15.82 12.69 50.85
CA MET A 1 15.67 12.76 49.37
C MET A 1 14.75 13.92 49.02
N PRO A 2 15.15 14.87 48.15
CA PRO A 2 14.29 15.98 47.76
C PRO A 2 13.11 15.46 46.92
N LYS A 3 11.88 15.77 47.36
CA LYS A 3 10.65 15.42 46.65
C LYS A 3 10.61 16.15 45.31
N ARG A 4 10.52 15.42 44.19
CA ARG A 4 10.30 16.01 42.85
C ARG A 4 9.08 16.93 42.90
N LYS A 5 9.24 18.20 42.52
CA LYS A 5 8.11 19.12 42.28
C LYS A 5 7.28 18.53 41.14
N VAL A 6 6.07 18.08 41.45
CA VAL A 6 5.09 17.66 40.45
C VAL A 6 4.57 18.93 39.78
N THR A 7 5.07 19.25 38.59
CA THR A 7 4.49 20.29 37.74
C THR A 7 3.17 19.78 37.20
N VAL A 8 2.07 20.35 37.67
CA VAL A 8 0.73 20.09 37.15
C VAL A 8 0.62 20.74 35.77
N MET A 9 0.30 19.93 34.76
CA MET A 9 0.08 20.41 33.40
C MET A 9 -1.13 21.34 33.34
N LYS A 10 -1.01 22.47 32.62
CA LYS A 10 -2.12 23.38 32.35
C LYS A 10 -3.09 22.75 31.36
N SER A 11 -4.41 22.96 31.56
CA SER A 11 -5.46 22.43 30.68
C SER A 11 -5.25 22.79 29.21
N ALA A 12 -4.90 24.04 28.92
CA ALA A 12 -4.64 24.50 27.55
C ALA A 12 -3.47 23.77 26.87
N ALA A 13 -2.46 23.33 27.63
CA ALA A 13 -1.36 22.54 27.08
C ALA A 13 -1.83 21.12 26.74
N LEU A 14 -2.66 20.52 27.58
CA LEU A 14 -3.28 19.22 27.32
C LEU A 14 -4.18 19.25 26.08
N GLU A 15 -5.03 20.26 25.95
CA GLU A 15 -5.91 20.42 24.78
C GLU A 15 -5.10 20.50 23.48
N LYS A 16 -4.03 21.29 23.45
CA LYS A 16 -3.13 21.38 22.28
C LYS A 16 -2.50 20.04 21.92
N LEU A 17 -2.04 19.27 22.92
CA LEU A 17 -1.46 17.95 22.69
C LEU A 17 -2.48 16.97 22.10
N VAL A 18 -3.72 16.98 22.62
CA VAL A 18 -4.80 16.12 22.14
C VAL A 18 -5.20 16.49 20.70
N SER A 19 -5.38 17.78 20.42
CA SER A 19 -5.69 18.25 19.06
C SER A 19 -4.56 17.97 18.07
N GLY A 20 -3.30 18.12 18.50
CA GLY A 20 -2.13 17.75 17.69
C GLY A 20 -2.11 16.26 17.35
N ALA A 21 -2.25 15.39 18.35
CA ALA A 21 -2.29 13.94 18.14
C ALA A 21 -3.45 13.49 17.24
N MET A 22 -4.60 14.17 17.32
CA MET A 22 -5.73 13.96 16.41
C MET A 22 -5.37 14.32 14.96
N GLY A 23 -4.73 15.47 14.76
CA GLY A 23 -4.26 15.90 13.43
C GLY A 23 -3.19 14.97 12.86
N ASP A 24 -2.27 14.48 13.69
CA ASP A 24 -1.25 13.51 13.28
C ASP A 24 -1.88 12.18 12.86
N LEU A 25 -2.89 11.70 13.61
CA LEU A 25 -3.60 10.46 13.28
C LEU A 25 -4.42 10.58 11.98
N GLU A 26 -5.06 11.73 11.76
CA GLU A 26 -5.78 12.02 10.52
C GLU A 26 -4.82 12.08 9.32
N SER A 27 -3.69 12.77 9.47
CA SER A 27 -2.64 12.85 8.45
C SER A 27 -2.08 11.46 8.12
N ALA A 28 -1.74 10.68 9.14
CA ALA A 28 -1.27 9.30 8.96
C ALA A 28 -2.31 8.42 8.24
N SER A 29 -3.61 8.63 8.49
CA SER A 29 -4.66 7.90 7.78
C SER A 29 -4.80 8.34 6.32
N ASN A 30 -4.63 9.63 6.02
CA ASN A 30 -4.68 10.12 4.64
C ASN A 30 -3.46 9.66 3.84
N ASP A 31 -2.26 9.76 4.43
CA ASP A 31 -1.01 9.29 3.82
C ASP A 31 -1.04 7.78 3.59
N GLY A 32 -1.56 7.01 4.55
CA GLY A 32 -1.78 5.57 4.41
C GLY A 32 -2.70 5.23 3.24
N ALA A 33 -3.78 5.99 3.02
CA ALA A 33 -4.67 5.79 1.87
C ALA A 33 -3.97 6.10 0.54
N GLN A 34 -3.19 7.17 0.47
CA GLN A 34 -2.42 7.55 -0.72
C GLN A 34 -1.33 6.52 -1.04
N ALA A 35 -0.60 6.05 -0.03
CA ALA A 35 0.41 5.00 -0.17
C ALA A 35 -0.21 3.70 -0.71
N ILE A 36 -1.37 3.28 -0.18
CA ILE A 36 -2.09 2.11 -0.71
C ILE A 36 -2.47 2.30 -2.18
N ALA A 37 -2.94 3.49 -2.58
CA ALA A 37 -3.30 3.77 -3.96
C ALA A 37 -2.08 3.67 -4.89
N THR A 38 -0.96 4.26 -4.48
CA THR A 38 0.32 4.22 -5.21
C THR A 38 0.83 2.79 -5.37
N CYS A 39 0.96 2.04 -4.27
CA CYS A 39 1.41 0.64 -4.29
C CYS A 39 0.46 -0.26 -5.10
N SER A 40 -0.85 -0.01 -5.06
CA SER A 40 -1.84 -0.74 -5.86
C SER A 40 -1.64 -0.49 -7.36
N ASN A 41 -1.39 0.75 -7.75
CA ASN A 41 -1.13 1.11 -9.15
C ASN A 41 0.19 0.51 -9.65
N GLU A 42 1.24 0.54 -8.83
CA GLU A 42 2.50 -0.11 -9.15
C GLU A 42 2.34 -1.64 -9.28
N SER A 43 1.55 -2.26 -8.39
CA SER A 43 1.29 -3.70 -8.44
C SER A 43 0.62 -4.10 -9.76
N LYS A 44 -0.32 -3.29 -10.24
CA LYS A 44 -0.96 -3.48 -11.56
C LYS A 44 0.06 -3.36 -12.70
N LYS A 45 0.97 -2.38 -12.65
CA LYS A 45 2.05 -2.21 -13.65
C LYS A 45 2.97 -3.43 -13.68
N MET A 46 3.43 -3.89 -12.50
CA MET A 46 4.29 -5.08 -12.37
C MET A 46 3.59 -6.36 -12.86
N LEU A 47 2.27 -6.46 -12.67
CA LEU A 47 1.47 -7.57 -13.20
C LEU A 47 1.39 -7.54 -14.73
N ALA A 48 1.17 -6.37 -15.33
CA ALA A 48 1.17 -6.19 -16.78
C ALA A 48 2.55 -6.52 -17.40
N GLU A 49 3.62 -6.02 -16.79
CA GLU A 49 4.99 -6.30 -17.23
C GLU A 49 5.33 -7.80 -17.14
N SER A 50 4.94 -8.46 -16.06
CA SER A 50 5.13 -9.91 -15.90
C SER A 50 4.43 -10.71 -17.00
N LYS A 51 3.20 -10.33 -17.36
CA LYS A 51 2.47 -10.94 -18.47
C LYS A 51 3.20 -10.71 -19.80
N ARG A 52 3.70 -9.49 -20.05
CA ARG A 52 4.47 -9.14 -21.25
C ARG A 52 5.76 -9.97 -21.36
N ILE A 53 6.53 -10.06 -20.28
CA ILE A 53 7.76 -10.85 -20.19
C ILE A 53 7.45 -12.34 -20.44
N SER A 54 6.40 -12.87 -19.84
CA SER A 54 5.98 -14.27 -20.04
C SER A 54 5.66 -14.56 -21.51
N LYS A 55 4.87 -13.70 -22.15
CA LYS A 55 4.55 -13.80 -23.59
C LYS A 55 5.81 -13.71 -24.46
N LYS A 56 6.69 -12.74 -24.20
CA LYS A 56 7.96 -12.57 -24.94
C LYS A 56 8.86 -13.79 -24.78
N ARG A 57 8.97 -14.34 -23.57
CA ARG A 57 9.73 -15.58 -23.28
C ARG A 57 9.19 -16.78 -24.06
N ALA A 58 7.87 -16.95 -24.11
CA ALA A 58 7.24 -18.02 -24.87
C ALA A 58 7.54 -17.90 -26.38
N LEU A 59 7.41 -16.68 -26.93
CA LEU A 59 7.73 -16.38 -28.33
C LEU A 59 9.21 -16.67 -28.65
N LEU A 60 10.14 -16.16 -27.84
CA LEU A 60 11.58 -16.37 -28.03
C LEU A 60 11.95 -17.84 -27.91
N THR A 61 11.32 -18.59 -27.01
CA THR A 61 11.52 -20.04 -26.90
C THR A 61 11.11 -20.75 -28.19
N ARG A 62 9.96 -20.39 -28.78
CA ARG A 62 9.53 -20.94 -30.08
C ARG A 62 10.50 -20.56 -31.20
N ARG A 63 10.92 -19.30 -31.27
CA ARG A 63 11.91 -18.81 -32.24
C ARG A 63 13.25 -19.53 -32.11
N LYS A 64 13.72 -19.78 -30.88
CA LYS A 64 14.96 -20.52 -30.61
C LYS A 64 14.88 -21.93 -31.19
N LYS A 65 13.77 -22.64 -30.94
CA LYS A 65 13.55 -23.98 -31.50
C LYS A 65 13.57 -23.97 -33.04
N ALA A 66 12.84 -23.03 -33.64
CA ALA A 66 12.81 -22.88 -35.10
C ALA A 66 14.18 -22.56 -35.70
N ALA A 67 14.93 -21.63 -35.08
CA ALA A 67 16.28 -21.27 -35.51
C ALA A 67 17.26 -22.44 -35.37
N SER A 68 17.15 -23.23 -34.29
CA SER A 68 17.95 -24.44 -34.11
C SER A 68 17.67 -25.50 -35.18
N ILE A 69 16.40 -25.72 -35.53
CA ILE A 69 16.01 -26.63 -36.63
C ILE A 69 16.58 -26.13 -37.96
N LYS A 70 16.46 -24.82 -38.24
CA LYS A 70 17.01 -24.21 -39.47
C LYS A 70 18.53 -24.35 -39.54
N LEU A 71 19.23 -24.12 -38.43
CA LEU A 71 20.69 -24.27 -38.35
C LEU A 71 21.14 -25.70 -38.66
N LYS A 72 20.39 -26.72 -38.19
CA LYS A 72 20.67 -28.13 -38.51
C LYS A 72 20.51 -28.44 -40.00
N LYS A 73 19.53 -27.82 -40.67
CA LYS A 73 19.26 -28.05 -42.10
C LYS A 73 20.17 -27.24 -43.02
N ALA A 74 20.50 -26.00 -42.63
CA ALA A 74 21.28 -25.06 -43.41
C ALA A 74 22.27 -24.33 -42.49
N PRO A 75 23.48 -24.88 -42.29
CA PRO A 75 24.46 -24.35 -41.34
C PRO A 75 25.25 -23.15 -41.88
N ALA A 76 24.55 -22.11 -42.33
CA ALA A 76 25.13 -20.86 -42.79
C ALA A 76 25.52 -19.91 -41.64
N ALA A 77 26.38 -18.93 -41.92
CA ALA A 77 26.78 -17.92 -40.94
C ALA A 77 25.58 -17.12 -40.39
N ASP A 78 24.63 -16.77 -41.26
CA ASP A 78 23.44 -16.01 -40.89
C ASP A 78 22.50 -16.80 -39.96
N THR A 79 22.36 -18.12 -40.16
CA THR A 79 21.51 -18.95 -39.29
C THR A 79 22.13 -19.13 -37.91
N ARG A 80 23.47 -19.18 -37.82
CA ARG A 80 24.19 -19.15 -36.54
C ARG A 80 24.01 -17.82 -35.81
N LYS A 81 24.13 -16.70 -36.54
CA LYS A 81 23.93 -15.35 -35.99
C LYS A 81 22.51 -15.19 -35.43
N ALA A 82 21.50 -15.56 -36.22
CA ALA A 82 20.10 -15.49 -35.81
C ALA A 82 19.81 -16.31 -34.53
N LEU A 83 20.40 -17.52 -34.39
CA LEU A 83 20.25 -18.31 -33.17
C LEU A 83 20.89 -17.61 -31.96
N ARG A 84 22.11 -17.09 -32.12
CA ARG A 84 22.81 -16.35 -31.05
C ARG A 84 22.04 -15.12 -30.59
N ASP A 85 21.46 -14.37 -31.53
CA ASP A 85 20.68 -13.17 -31.21
C ASP A 85 19.42 -13.52 -30.41
N VAL A 86 18.69 -14.59 -30.81
CA VAL A 86 17.55 -15.10 -30.04
C VAL A 86 17.97 -15.56 -28.64
N GLU A 87 19.14 -16.19 -28.50
CA GLU A 87 19.66 -16.60 -27.20
C GLU A 87 20.01 -15.40 -26.30
N LYS A 88 20.64 -14.35 -26.84
CA LYS A 88 20.92 -13.10 -26.13
C LYS A 88 19.64 -12.39 -25.69
N GLU A 89 18.61 -12.37 -26.54
CA GLU A 89 17.32 -11.81 -26.13
C GLU A 89 16.66 -12.65 -25.02
N LEU A 90 16.75 -13.97 -25.09
CA LEU A 90 16.16 -14.87 -24.10
C LEU A 90 16.85 -14.74 -22.74
N THR A 91 18.18 -14.59 -22.71
CA THR A 91 18.93 -14.32 -21.46
C THR A 91 18.55 -12.97 -20.86
N THR A 92 18.37 -11.95 -21.70
CA THR A 92 17.90 -10.62 -21.27
C THR A 92 16.52 -10.70 -20.64
N VAL A 93 15.56 -11.39 -21.29
CA VAL A 93 14.19 -11.56 -20.79
C VAL A 93 14.16 -12.38 -19.49
N LYS A 94 15.04 -13.38 -19.33
CA LYS A 94 15.20 -14.12 -18.06
C LYS A 94 15.66 -13.19 -16.94
N ARG A 95 16.71 -12.39 -17.18
CA ARG A 95 17.19 -11.40 -16.20
C ARG A 95 16.11 -10.40 -15.78
N MET A 96 15.29 -9.93 -16.72
CA MET A 96 14.13 -9.08 -16.39
C MET A 96 13.11 -9.81 -15.51
N ALA A 97 12.80 -11.07 -15.82
CA ALA A 97 11.88 -11.88 -15.02
C ALA A 97 12.39 -12.09 -13.60
N ASP A 98 13.69 -12.34 -13.44
CA ASP A 98 14.32 -12.59 -12.15
C ASP A 98 14.38 -11.33 -11.28
N LYS A 99 14.55 -10.14 -11.88
CA LYS A 99 14.42 -8.85 -11.18
C LYS A 99 12.99 -8.54 -10.75
N LEU A 100 11.99 -8.95 -11.55
CA LEU A 100 10.59 -8.64 -11.29
C LEU A 100 9.99 -9.44 -10.13
N LYS A 101 10.46 -10.68 -9.91
CA LYS A 101 9.99 -11.55 -8.82
C LYS A 101 10.15 -10.94 -7.43
N PRO A 102 11.36 -10.53 -6.97
CA PRO A 102 11.54 -9.94 -5.65
C PRO A 102 10.81 -8.61 -5.51
N ALA A 103 10.78 -7.77 -6.56
CA ALA A 103 10.04 -6.51 -6.54
C ALA A 103 8.53 -6.71 -6.29
N LYS A 104 7.93 -7.74 -6.92
CA LYS A 104 6.53 -8.10 -6.68
C LYS A 104 6.27 -8.61 -5.26
N ALA A 105 7.19 -9.42 -4.73
CA ALA A 105 7.05 -9.97 -3.38
C ALA A 105 7.10 -8.84 -2.34
N SER A 106 8.12 -7.98 -2.43
CA SER A 106 8.29 -6.81 -1.56
C SER A 106 7.09 -5.87 -1.62
N LEU A 107 6.59 -5.56 -2.82
CA LEU A 107 5.41 -4.69 -2.98
C LEU A 107 4.14 -5.33 -2.39
N ALA A 108 3.99 -6.65 -2.47
CA ALA A 108 2.84 -7.35 -1.89
C ALA A 108 2.86 -7.33 -0.36
N GLU A 109 4.04 -7.51 0.24
CA GLU A 109 4.25 -7.39 1.69
C GLU A 109 3.97 -5.96 2.18
N GLU A 110 4.52 -4.96 1.49
CA GLU A 110 4.31 -3.55 1.82
C GLU A 110 2.83 -3.18 1.74
N LEU A 111 2.15 -3.58 0.67
CA LEU A 111 0.72 -3.32 0.49
C LEU A 111 -0.13 -3.98 1.59
N LYS A 112 0.27 -5.16 2.08
CA LYS A 112 -0.37 -5.82 3.22
C LYS A 112 -0.16 -5.00 4.50
N GLY A 113 1.08 -4.62 4.79
CA GLY A 113 1.42 -3.79 5.95
C GLY A 113 0.67 -2.46 5.98
N LEU A 114 0.67 -1.74 4.85
CA LEU A 114 -0.05 -0.46 4.69
C LEU A 114 -1.56 -0.62 4.91
N LYS A 115 -2.18 -1.68 4.37
CA LYS A 115 -3.61 -1.94 4.58
C LYS A 115 -3.93 -2.22 6.04
N GLU A 116 -3.09 -2.97 6.73
CA GLU A 116 -3.27 -3.26 8.15
C GLU A 116 -3.07 -2.03 9.04
N GLY A 117 -2.08 -1.19 8.73
CA GLY A 117 -1.85 0.09 9.38
C GLY A 117 -3.03 1.05 9.17
N GLN A 118 -3.49 1.19 7.92
CA GLN A 118 -4.61 2.05 7.57
C GLN A 118 -5.93 1.64 8.22
N LYS A 119 -6.19 0.33 8.31
CA LYS A 119 -7.37 -0.19 9.03
C LYS A 119 -7.34 0.22 10.50
N ARG A 120 -6.18 0.12 11.16
CA ARG A 120 -6.01 0.51 12.56
C ARG A 120 -6.20 2.02 12.75
N ALA A 121 -5.49 2.84 11.98
CA ALA A 121 -5.58 4.29 12.05
C ALA A 121 -7.01 4.79 11.83
N SER A 122 -7.67 4.30 10.77
CA SER A 122 -9.07 4.69 10.48
C SER A 122 -10.07 4.20 11.53
N ALA A 123 -9.83 3.05 12.16
CA ALA A 123 -10.67 2.57 13.27
C ALA A 123 -10.52 3.45 14.51
N TYR A 124 -9.27 3.80 14.89
CA TYR A 124 -9.02 4.69 16.02
C TYR A 124 -9.63 6.07 15.80
N LEU A 125 -9.43 6.66 14.62
CA LEU A 125 -10.01 7.96 14.29
C LEU A 125 -11.54 7.95 14.42
N LYS A 126 -12.21 6.90 13.90
CA LYS A 126 -13.67 6.74 14.01
C LYS A 126 -14.14 6.65 15.46
N VAL A 127 -13.44 5.88 16.30
CA VAL A 127 -13.80 5.70 17.70
C VAL A 127 -13.60 7.00 18.48
N ILE A 128 -12.47 7.68 18.28
CA ILE A 128 -12.17 8.94 18.97
C ILE A 128 -13.18 10.02 18.57
N VAL A 129 -13.46 10.18 17.28
CA VAL A 129 -14.47 11.14 16.80
C VAL A 129 -15.86 10.82 17.37
N ARG A 130 -16.22 9.53 17.49
CA ARG A 130 -17.49 9.13 18.10
C ARG A 130 -17.53 9.43 19.60
N ALA A 131 -16.43 9.19 20.32
CA ALA A 131 -16.30 9.50 21.73
C ALA A 131 -16.39 11.01 21.97
N ASP A 132 -15.69 11.81 21.17
CA ASP A 132 -15.73 13.27 21.24
C ASP A 132 -17.14 13.80 21.01
N LYS A 133 -17.85 13.28 20.00
CA LYS A 133 -19.27 13.58 19.77
C LYS A 133 -20.19 13.20 20.92
N ILE A 134 -19.83 12.24 21.78
CA ILE A 134 -20.62 11.84 22.95
C ILE A 134 -20.32 12.75 24.14
N LEU A 135 -19.04 13.04 24.38
CA LEU A 135 -18.57 13.87 25.49
C LEU A 135 -19.00 15.33 25.30
N ASN A 136 -18.96 15.85 24.07
CA ASN A 136 -19.28 17.24 23.75
C ASN A 136 -20.76 17.46 23.39
N LYS A 137 -21.67 16.52 23.69
CA LYS A 137 -23.10 16.75 23.46
C LYS A 137 -23.60 17.88 24.37
N PRO A 138 -24.30 18.90 23.84
CA PRO A 138 -24.92 19.90 24.68
C PRO A 138 -25.92 19.22 25.63
N LYS A 139 -25.84 19.56 26.93
CA LYS A 139 -26.78 19.04 27.95
C LYS A 139 -28.20 19.32 27.46
N LYS A 140 -28.97 18.27 27.16
CA LYS A 140 -30.38 18.41 26.80
C LYS A 140 -31.10 19.17 27.92
N LYS A 141 -31.72 20.31 27.61
CA LYS A 141 -32.60 21.03 28.54
C LYS A 141 -33.64 20.02 29.04
N LYS A 142 -33.63 19.75 30.35
CA LYS A 142 -34.70 18.95 30.97
C LYS A 142 -36.00 19.72 30.78
N ARG A 143 -36.92 19.17 29.97
CA ARG A 143 -38.28 19.69 29.84
C ARG A 143 -38.93 19.58 31.22
N ARG A 144 -39.15 20.71 31.90
CA ARG A 144 -39.90 20.76 33.16
C ARG A 144 -41.25 20.08 32.90
N ARG A 145 -41.52 18.95 33.59
CA ARG A 145 -42.86 18.38 33.61
C ARG A 145 -43.77 19.42 34.28
N ARG A 146 -44.77 19.92 33.56
CA ARG A 146 -45.85 20.69 34.19
C ARG A 146 -46.59 19.70 35.09
N VAL A 147 -46.50 19.92 36.40
CA VAL A 147 -47.37 19.24 37.35
C VAL A 147 -48.78 19.77 37.07
N ALA A 148 -49.69 18.88 36.66
CA ALA A 148 -51.10 19.24 36.52
C ALA A 148 -51.60 19.60 37.92
N LYS A 149 -52.12 20.82 38.09
CA LYS A 149 -52.90 21.18 39.28
C LYS A 149 -54.18 20.36 39.25
N THR A 150 -54.32 19.45 40.20
CA THR A 150 -55.60 18.84 40.55
C THR A 150 -56.52 19.94 41.08
N VAL A 151 -57.73 20.01 40.52
CA VAL A 151 -58.84 20.90 40.91
C VAL A 151 -59.48 20.39 42.18
#